data_AF-A0A662IB07-F1
#
_entry.id   AF-A0A662IB07-F1
#
_cell.length_a   1.000
_cell.length_b   1.000
_cell.length_c   1.000
_cell.angle_alpha   90.00
_cell.angle_beta   90.00
_cell.angle_gamma   90.00
#
_symmetry.space_group_name_H-M   'P 1'
#
loop_
_entity.id
_entity.type
_entity.pdbx_description
1 polymer ?
#
loop_
_entity_poly.entity_id
_entity_poly.type
_entity_poly.pdbx_seq_one_letter_code
_entity_poly.pdbx_strand_id
1 'polypeptide(L)'
;MEARMRLFGWRRVEFLAPEQWRLIADSGRWDNAYFILGDEYENPRLEVTWRKMKLPKGGLAKLLQIYLKNLRKQLSKELGKRAARELEVSEPRERFVAGHPALSCTLSLRGGVSSVNLWRCGDTGRVV
;
A
#
# COMPACT_ATOMS: atom_id res chain seq x y z
N MET A 1 24.21 9.00 -6.28
CA MET A 1 23.99 8.63 -7.69
C MET A 1 22.49 8.60 -7.88
N GLU A 2 21.93 9.46 -8.73
CA GLU A 2 20.47 9.48 -8.93
C GLU A 2 20.03 8.19 -9.63
N ALA A 3 18.95 7.58 -9.12
CA ALA A 3 18.40 6.37 -9.74
C ALA A 3 17.77 6.73 -11.09
N ARG A 4 18.08 5.97 -12.14
CA ARG A 4 17.40 6.11 -13.43
C ARG A 4 15.94 5.72 -13.29
N MET A 5 15.07 6.50 -13.92
CA MET A 5 13.62 6.32 -13.85
C MET A 5 13.11 5.77 -15.18
N ARG A 6 12.07 4.93 -15.14
CA ARG A 6 11.34 4.44 -16.30
C ARG A 6 9.84 4.59 -16.12
N LEU A 7 9.10 4.67 -17.21
CA LEU A 7 7.65 4.47 -17.16
C LEU A 7 7.36 3.00 -16.84
N PHE A 8 6.64 2.76 -15.76
CA PHE A 8 6.02 1.47 -15.48
C PHE A 8 4.54 1.56 -15.83
N GLY A 9 4.05 0.61 -16.61
CA GLY A 9 2.63 0.46 -16.93
C GLY A 9 2.20 -0.98 -16.69
N TRP A 10 1.21 -1.18 -15.81
CA TRP A 10 0.62 -2.49 -15.57
C TRP A 10 -0.83 -2.35 -15.17
N ARG A 11 -1.72 -3.16 -15.78
CA ARG A 11 -3.16 -3.16 -15.47
C ARG A 11 -3.76 -1.74 -15.43
N ARG A 12 -3.43 -0.91 -16.44
CA ARG A 12 -3.86 0.50 -16.58
C ARG A 12 -3.46 1.42 -15.41
N VAL A 13 -2.49 1.01 -14.61
CA VAL A 13 -1.79 1.87 -13.65
C VAL A 13 -0.44 2.23 -14.27
N GLU A 14 -0.15 3.53 -14.32
CA GLU A 14 1.07 4.07 -14.94
C GLU A 14 1.74 5.07 -14.00
N PHE A 15 3.04 4.92 -13.80
CA PHE A 15 3.84 5.87 -13.00
C PHE A 15 5.34 5.73 -13.32
N LEU A 16 6.10 6.76 -12.96
CA LEU A 16 7.56 6.70 -13.00
C LEU A 16 8.07 5.89 -11.81
N ALA A 17 8.85 4.84 -12.10
CA ALA A 17 9.48 4.00 -11.10
C ALA A 17 10.98 3.89 -11.37
N PRO A 18 11.81 3.67 -10.33
CA PRO A 18 13.22 3.33 -10.53
C PRO A 18 13.39 2.13 -11.45
N GLU A 19 14.40 2.16 -12.33
CA GLU A 19 14.65 1.11 -13.32
C GLU A 19 14.84 -0.26 -12.70
N GLN A 20 15.43 -0.33 -11.51
CA GLN A 20 15.69 -1.56 -10.78
C GLN A 20 14.43 -2.19 -10.17
N TRP A 21 13.33 -1.44 -10.04
CA TRP A 21 12.08 -2.01 -9.55
C TRP A 21 11.46 -2.92 -10.61
N ARG A 22 11.22 -4.17 -10.25
CA ARG A 22 10.62 -5.22 -11.08
C ARG A 22 9.28 -5.64 -10.51
N LEU A 23 8.38 -6.06 -11.39
CA LEU A 23 7.15 -6.74 -10.99
C LEU A 23 7.54 -8.11 -10.43
N ILE A 24 7.22 -8.34 -9.15
CA ILE A 24 7.60 -9.57 -8.44
C ILE A 24 6.40 -10.44 -8.06
N ALA A 25 5.21 -9.85 -8.01
CA ALA A 25 3.97 -10.57 -7.80
C ALA A 25 2.79 -9.77 -8.38
N ASP A 26 1.82 -10.47 -8.95
CA ASP A 26 0.50 -9.92 -9.27
C ASP A 26 -0.56 -11.02 -9.21
N SER A 27 -1.81 -10.61 -8.96
CA SER A 27 -2.94 -11.54 -9.00
C SER A 27 -4.27 -10.81 -9.20
N GLY A 28 -5.34 -11.60 -9.33
CA GLY A 28 -6.71 -11.10 -9.42
C GLY A 28 -7.09 -10.59 -10.82
N ARG A 29 -8.22 -9.88 -10.88
CA ARG A 29 -8.85 -9.35 -12.10
C ARG A 29 -9.15 -7.86 -11.95
N TRP A 30 -9.65 -7.24 -13.01
CA TRP A 30 -9.87 -5.79 -13.11
C TRP A 30 -10.54 -5.14 -11.88
N ASP A 31 -11.54 -5.78 -11.27
CA ASP A 31 -12.24 -5.22 -10.12
C ASP A 31 -11.59 -5.51 -8.77
N ASN A 32 -10.75 -6.55 -8.68
CA ASN A 32 -10.12 -6.97 -7.43
C ASN A 32 -8.75 -7.58 -7.78
N ALA A 33 -7.68 -6.83 -7.53
CA ALA A 33 -6.34 -7.21 -7.93
C ALA A 33 -5.28 -6.52 -7.09
N TYR A 34 -4.06 -7.02 -7.20
CA TYR A 34 -2.89 -6.36 -6.67
C TYR A 34 -1.68 -6.59 -7.57
N PHE A 35 -0.68 -5.75 -7.41
CA PHE A 35 0.68 -6.02 -7.86
C PHE A 35 1.69 -5.50 -6.84
N ILE A 36 2.87 -6.10 -6.88
CA ILE A 36 3.99 -5.72 -6.02
C ILE A 36 5.19 -5.43 -6.91
N LEU A 37 5.82 -4.28 -6.67
CA LEU A 37 7.15 -3.97 -7.16
C LEU A 37 8.19 -4.16 -6.04
N GLY A 38 9.34 -4.71 -6.41
CA GLY A 38 10.49 -4.87 -5.52
C GLY A 38 11.80 -4.78 -6.31
N ASP A 39 12.91 -4.80 -5.60
CA ASP A 39 14.25 -4.93 -6.17
C ASP A 39 15.05 -6.04 -5.43
N GLU A 40 16.33 -6.17 -5.76
CA GLU A 40 17.21 -7.19 -5.16
C GLU A 40 17.53 -6.95 -3.67
N TYR A 41 17.32 -5.72 -3.17
CA TYR A 41 17.63 -5.33 -1.80
C TYR A 41 16.38 -5.30 -0.91
N GLU A 42 15.25 -4.89 -1.46
CA GLU A 42 14.01 -4.74 -0.73
C GLU A 42 12.84 -5.29 -1.53
N ASN A 43 12.16 -6.25 -0.92
CA ASN A 43 11.02 -6.93 -1.48
C ASN A 43 10.00 -7.13 -0.35
N PRO A 44 8.91 -6.34 -0.30
CA PRO A 44 8.40 -5.41 -1.32
C PRO A 44 8.85 -3.93 -1.17
N ARG A 45 8.93 -3.18 -2.28
CA ARG A 45 9.11 -1.70 -2.32
C ARG A 45 7.79 -0.95 -2.40
N LEU A 46 6.86 -1.49 -3.18
CA LEU A 46 5.54 -0.92 -3.40
C LEU A 46 4.55 -2.06 -3.60
N GLU A 47 3.50 -2.08 -2.80
CA GLU A 47 2.31 -2.88 -3.05
C GLU A 47 1.16 -1.96 -3.43
N VAL A 48 0.49 -2.28 -4.53
CA VAL A 48 -0.74 -1.60 -4.95
C VAL A 48 -1.83 -2.65 -5.02
N THR A 49 -2.85 -2.50 -4.18
CA THR A 49 -4.02 -3.37 -4.13
C THR A 49 -5.26 -2.54 -4.40
N TRP A 50 -6.19 -3.03 -5.22
CA TRP A 50 -7.47 -2.39 -5.40
C TRP A 50 -8.63 -3.38 -5.35
N ARG A 51 -9.77 -2.88 -4.86
CA ARG A 51 -10.97 -3.67 -4.67
C ARG A 51 -12.23 -2.86 -4.95
N LYS A 52 -13.11 -3.35 -5.81
CA LYS A 52 -14.45 -2.78 -6.01
C LYS A 52 -15.34 -3.22 -4.85
N MET A 53 -15.62 -2.29 -3.93
CA MET A 53 -16.42 -2.59 -2.75
C MET A 53 -17.15 -1.36 -2.22
N LYS A 54 -18.22 -1.59 -1.46
CA LYS A 54 -18.84 -0.54 -0.66
C LYS A 54 -17.95 -0.25 0.55
N LEU A 55 -17.84 1.03 0.91
CA LEU A 55 -17.16 1.40 2.14
C LEU A 55 -17.95 0.90 3.35
N PRO A 56 -17.28 0.38 4.39
CA PRO A 56 -17.94 0.05 5.65
C PRO A 56 -18.45 1.32 6.34
N LYS A 57 -19.30 1.14 7.35
CA LYS A 57 -19.65 2.24 8.28
C LYS A 57 -18.36 2.77 8.92
N GLY A 58 -18.13 4.07 8.81
CA GLY A 58 -16.87 4.72 9.20
C GLY A 58 -15.85 4.92 8.07
N GLY A 59 -16.20 4.58 6.82
CA GLY A 59 -15.46 5.00 5.63
C GLY A 59 -14.03 4.45 5.54
N LEU A 60 -13.12 5.24 4.95
CA LEU A 60 -11.71 4.90 4.79
C LEU A 60 -11.00 4.72 6.13
N ALA A 61 -11.35 5.51 7.16
CA ALA A 61 -10.77 5.38 8.49
C ALA A 61 -11.02 3.98 9.08
N LYS A 62 -12.23 3.42 8.90
CA LYS A 62 -12.53 2.06 9.34
C LYS A 62 -11.73 1.00 8.58
N LEU A 63 -11.56 1.18 7.27
CA LEU A 63 -10.75 0.27 6.46
C LEU A 63 -9.28 0.31 6.85
N LEU A 64 -8.72 1.49 7.11
CA LEU A 64 -7.35 1.65 7.61
C LEU A 64 -7.17 0.92 8.95
N GLN A 65 -8.11 1.07 9.89
CA GLN A 65 -8.07 0.33 11.16
C GLN A 65 -8.07 -1.20 10.95
N ILE A 66 -8.89 -1.70 10.01
CA ILE A 66 -8.94 -3.13 9.69
C ILE A 66 -7.60 -3.59 9.09
N TYR A 67 -7.05 -2.82 8.15
CA TYR A 67 -5.74 -3.07 7.55
C TYR A 67 -4.65 -3.15 8.61
N LEU A 68 -4.52 -2.14 9.48
CA LEU A 68 -3.50 -2.10 10.53
C LEU A 68 -3.63 -3.26 11.53
N LYS A 69 -4.87 -3.65 11.86
CA LYS A 69 -5.13 -4.82 12.71
C LYS A 69 -4.65 -6.12 12.04
N ASN A 70 -4.94 -6.28 10.75
CA ASN A 70 -4.51 -7.46 9.99
C ASN A 70 -2.99 -7.50 9.82
N LEU A 71 -2.37 -6.36 9.52
CA LEU A 71 -0.92 -6.22 9.44
C LEU A 71 -0.26 -6.61 10.77
N ARG A 72 -0.73 -6.10 11.91
CA ARG A 72 -0.22 -6.51 13.24
C ARG A 72 -0.37 -8.00 13.48
N LYS A 73 -1.49 -8.61 13.05
CA LYS A 73 -1.71 -10.06 13.16
C LYS A 73 -0.71 -10.84 12.30
N GLN A 74 -0.44 -10.38 11.08
CA GLN A 74 0.54 -10.98 10.18
C GLN A 74 1.96 -10.87 10.74
N LEU A 75 2.39 -9.67 11.14
CA LEU A 75 3.70 -9.45 11.78
C LEU A 75 3.87 -10.30 13.03
N SER A 76 2.80 -10.50 13.82
CA SER A 76 2.86 -11.35 15.00
C SER A 76 3.08 -12.83 14.67
N LYS A 77 2.69 -13.29 13.49
CA LYS A 77 2.92 -14.66 13.03
C LYS A 77 4.33 -14.83 12.46
N GLU A 78 4.80 -13.85 11.70
CA GLU A 78 6.08 -13.91 10.97
C GLU A 78 7.27 -13.57 11.87
N LEU A 79 7.14 -12.53 12.71
CA LEU A 79 8.24 -11.97 13.52
C LEU A 79 8.03 -12.14 15.03
N GLY A 80 6.88 -12.67 15.44
CA GLY A 80 6.48 -12.85 16.83
C GLY A 80 5.78 -11.63 17.45
N LYS A 81 5.08 -11.86 18.57
CA LYS A 81 4.23 -10.87 19.25
C LYS A 81 4.98 -9.61 19.69
N ARG A 82 6.26 -9.75 20.07
CA ARG A 82 7.09 -8.62 20.53
C ARG A 82 7.36 -7.65 19.38
N ALA A 83 7.84 -8.16 18.24
CA ALA A 83 8.10 -7.36 17.05
C ALA A 83 6.83 -6.65 16.54
N ALA A 84 5.68 -7.34 16.54
CA ALA A 84 4.42 -6.72 16.11
C ALA A 84 3.96 -5.54 16.97
N ARG A 85 4.39 -5.46 18.24
CA ARG A 85 4.10 -4.33 19.14
C ARG A 85 5.02 -3.14 18.91
N GLU A 86 6.18 -3.36 18.29
CA GLU A 86 7.12 -2.31 17.89
C GLU A 86 6.65 -1.57 16.62
N LEU A 87 5.56 -2.01 15.97
CA LEU A 87 4.97 -1.29 14.84
C LEU A 87 4.33 0.02 15.30
N GLU A 88 5.02 1.11 15.00
CA GLU A 88 4.55 2.47 15.19
C GLU A 88 3.75 2.92 13.97
N VAL A 89 2.68 3.67 14.22
CA VAL A 89 1.78 4.19 13.19
C VAL A 89 1.59 5.67 13.47
N SER A 90 1.92 6.53 12.50
CA SER A 90 1.64 7.96 12.62
C SER A 90 0.13 8.21 12.62
N GLU A 91 -0.27 9.36 13.16
CA GLU A 91 -1.66 9.82 13.02
C GLU A 91 -2.06 9.88 11.53
N PRO A 92 -3.20 9.28 11.14
CA PRO A 92 -3.68 9.35 9.77
C PRO A 92 -4.02 10.79 9.37
N ARG A 93 -3.61 11.21 8.18
CA ARG A 93 -3.89 12.55 7.63
C ARG A 93 -4.42 12.44 6.21
N GLU A 94 -5.26 13.38 5.84
CA GLU A 94 -5.71 13.51 4.45
C GLU A 94 -4.59 14.08 3.58
N ARG A 95 -4.38 13.47 2.41
CA ARG A 95 -3.42 13.90 1.39
C ARG A 95 -3.98 13.62 0.00
N PHE A 96 -3.46 14.32 -1.00
CA PHE A 96 -3.77 13.99 -2.40
C PHE A 96 -2.76 12.97 -2.94
N VAL A 97 -3.26 11.88 -3.52
CA VAL A 97 -2.46 10.85 -4.19
C VAL A 97 -3.05 10.65 -5.58
N ALA A 98 -2.25 10.92 -6.62
CA ALA A 98 -2.68 10.83 -8.02
C ALA A 98 -4.02 11.55 -8.29
N GLY A 99 -4.22 12.73 -7.69
CA GLY A 99 -5.46 13.51 -7.84
C GLY A 99 -6.64 13.04 -6.98
N HIS A 100 -6.47 12.00 -6.15
CA HIS A 100 -7.51 11.51 -5.26
C HIS A 100 -7.27 11.93 -3.79
N PRO A 101 -8.31 12.32 -3.05
CA PRO A 101 -8.22 12.47 -1.61
C PRO A 101 -8.02 11.08 -0.96
N ALA A 102 -6.89 10.91 -0.29
CA ALA A 102 -6.46 9.69 0.37
C ALA A 102 -6.27 9.93 1.86
N LEU A 103 -6.52 8.87 2.64
CA LEU A 103 -6.11 8.81 4.04
C LEU A 103 -4.74 8.13 4.11
N SER A 104 -3.76 8.84 4.64
CA SER A 104 -2.36 8.42 4.63
C SER A 104 -1.80 8.32 6.04
N CYS A 105 -0.98 7.30 6.31
CA CYS A 105 -0.15 7.23 7.50
C CYS A 105 1.24 6.65 7.19
N THR A 106 2.15 6.82 8.13
CA THR A 106 3.50 6.24 8.08
C THR A 106 3.57 5.09 9.07
N LEU A 107 4.19 4.01 8.65
CA LEU A 107 4.52 2.84 9.46
C LEU A 107 6.02 2.86 9.72
N SER A 108 6.42 2.63 10.97
CA SER A 108 7.82 2.44 11.34
C SER A 108 7.98 1.13 12.09
N LEU A 109 8.95 0.33 11.69
CA LEU A 109 9.29 -0.93 12.34
C LEU A 109 10.78 -1.22 12.16
N ARG A 110 11.51 -1.34 13.27
CA ARG A 110 12.95 -1.71 13.28
C ARG A 110 13.82 -0.87 12.35
N GLY A 111 13.53 0.43 12.26
CA GLY A 111 14.25 1.38 11.40
C GLY A 111 13.78 1.40 9.94
N GLY A 112 12.94 0.46 9.52
CA GLY A 112 12.24 0.51 8.23
C GLY A 112 11.04 1.45 8.31
N VAL A 113 10.82 2.23 7.26
CA VAL A 113 9.72 3.19 7.16
C VAL A 113 8.95 2.95 5.88
N SER A 114 7.62 2.88 5.98
CA SER A 114 6.72 2.70 4.84
C SER A 114 5.54 3.66 4.93
N SER A 115 4.97 4.04 3.79
CA SER A 115 3.75 4.84 3.73
C SER A 115 2.58 3.98 3.27
N VAL A 116 1.45 4.11 3.96
CA VAL A 116 0.17 3.54 3.55
C VAL A 116 -0.72 4.68 3.09
N ASN A 117 -1.31 4.52 1.90
CA ASN A 117 -2.21 5.50 1.31
C ASN A 117 -3.47 4.74 0.89
N LEU A 118 -4.63 5.19 1.37
CA LEU A 118 -5.90 4.53 1.11
C LEU A 118 -6.90 5.56 0.57
N TRP A 119 -7.47 5.32 -0.61
CA TRP A 119 -8.49 6.18 -1.19
C TRP A 119 -9.60 5.41 -1.87
N ARG A 120 -10.67 6.11 -2.23
CA ARG A 120 -11.72 5.58 -3.10
C ARG A 120 -11.76 6.39 -4.38
N CYS A 121 -11.57 5.71 -5.50
CA CYS A 121 -11.75 6.31 -6.82
C CYS A 121 -13.24 6.55 -7.09
N GLY A 122 -13.61 7.79 -7.38
CA GLY A 122 -15.00 8.18 -7.69
C GLY A 122 -15.53 7.51 -8.96
N ASP A 123 -14.70 7.41 -9.99
CA ASP A 123 -15.10 6.92 -11.31
C ASP A 123 -15.30 5.41 -11.35
N THR A 124 -14.41 4.66 -10.68
CA THR A 124 -14.42 3.19 -10.71
C THR A 124 -15.14 2.56 -9.51
N GLY A 125 -15.35 3.34 -8.44
CA GLY A 125 -15.86 2.86 -7.16
C GLY A 125 -14.90 1.91 -6.43
N ARG A 126 -13.63 1.85 -6.84
CA ARG A 126 -12.60 1.02 -6.19
C ARG A 126 -12.01 1.72 -5.00
N VAL A 127 -11.74 0.94 -3.97
CA VAL A 127 -10.82 1.31 -2.91
C VAL A 127 -9.43 0.86 -3.34
N VAL A 128 -8.46 1.76 -3.27
CA VAL A 128 -7.04 1.50 -3.49
C VAL A 128 -6.33 1.78 -2.18
#